data_AF-A0A3S0Z3T3-F1
#
_entry.id   AF-A0A3S0Z3T3-F1
#
_cell.length_a   1.000
_cell.length_b   1.000
_cell.length_c   1.000
_cell.angle_alpha   90.00
_cell.angle_beta   90.00
_cell.angle_gamma   90.00
#
_symmetry.space_group_name_H-M   'P 1'
#
loop_
_entity.id
_entity.type
_entity.pdbx_description
1 polymer ?
#
loop_
_entity_poly.entity_id
_entity_poly.type
_entity_poly.pdbx_seq_one_letter_code
_entity_poly.pdbx_strand_id
1 'polypeptide(L)'
;ENTPKKAVIVGGGYIGVEIAGVLNAHGTDTTIMVRREKPLMEFDDTISDTLVECMEMTNLNIMNHTNIVKVEKNGQNLTITTDTGKVLEDVDTLIWATGRAPNTNNIGIENTDIEITDKGIIPANEYQETNVAGVYSIGD
;
A
#
# COMPACT_ATOMS: atom_id res chain seq x y z
N GLU A 1 -21.91 6.83 -10.62
CA GLU A 1 -20.67 6.37 -9.96
C GLU A 1 -20.37 4.98 -10.50
N ASN A 2 -19.15 4.74 -11.00
CA ASN A 2 -18.83 3.53 -11.75
C ASN A 2 -17.72 2.76 -11.05
N THR A 3 -17.98 1.51 -10.68
CA THR A 3 -16.96 0.55 -10.23
C THR A 3 -15.99 0.27 -11.39
N PRO A 4 -14.66 0.24 -11.15
CA PRO A 4 -13.71 -0.16 -12.19
C PRO A 4 -14.01 -1.59 -12.66
N LYS A 5 -13.82 -1.86 -13.95
CA LYS A 5 -13.91 -3.23 -14.48
C LYS A 5 -12.63 -3.99 -14.21
N LYS A 6 -11.48 -3.33 -14.25
CA LYS A 6 -10.16 -3.90 -13.98
C LYS A 6 -9.31 -3.01 -13.08
N ALA A 7 -8.87 -3.53 -11.94
CA ALA A 7 -8.07 -2.80 -10.98
C ALA A 7 -6.80 -3.55 -10.58
N VAL A 8 -5.71 -2.80 -10.45
CA VAL A 8 -4.43 -3.29 -9.92
C VAL A 8 -4.14 -2.56 -8.61
N ILE A 9 -3.92 -3.32 -7.54
CA ILE A 9 -3.53 -2.82 -6.22
C ILE A 9 -2.07 -3.18 -6.00
N VAL A 10 -1.25 -2.21 -5.60
CA VAL A 10 0.18 -2.42 -5.32
C VAL A 10 0.44 -2.28 -3.84
N GLY A 11 0.82 -3.38 -3.20
CA GLY A 11 1.11 -3.44 -1.78
C GLY A 11 0.33 -4.56 -1.07
N GLY A 12 1.04 -5.38 -0.31
CA GLY A 12 0.49 -6.53 0.42
C GLY A 12 0.17 -6.25 1.89
N GLY A 13 0.08 -4.97 2.29
CA GLY A 13 -0.35 -4.59 3.64
C GLY A 13 -1.87 -4.65 3.80
N TYR A 14 -2.36 -4.37 5.01
CA TYR A 14 -3.79 -4.44 5.34
C TYR A 14 -4.67 -3.61 4.39
N ILE A 15 -4.31 -2.35 4.09
CA ILE A 15 -5.06 -1.49 3.17
C ILE A 15 -5.19 -2.12 1.77
N GLY A 16 -4.09 -2.68 1.26
CA GLY A 16 -4.07 -3.28 -0.08
C GLY A 16 -4.98 -4.50 -0.15
N VAL A 17 -4.93 -5.35 0.89
CA VAL A 17 -5.79 -6.52 1.04
C VAL A 17 -7.27 -6.14 1.14
N GLU A 18 -7.60 -5.18 2.00
CA GLU A 18 -8.99 -4.74 2.22
C GLU A 18 -9.61 -4.17 0.94
N ILE A 19 -8.90 -3.25 0.27
CA ILE A 19 -9.38 -2.64 -0.98
C ILE A 19 -9.52 -3.70 -2.08
N ALA A 20 -8.54 -4.59 -2.22
CA ALA A 20 -8.61 -5.66 -3.21
C ALA A 20 -9.82 -6.58 -2.96
N GLY A 21 -10.08 -6.95 -1.71
CA GLY A 21 -11.26 -7.72 -1.32
C GLY A 21 -12.57 -7.02 -1.66
N VAL A 22 -12.69 -5.72 -1.33
CA VAL A 22 -13.89 -4.93 -1.63
C VAL A 22 -14.14 -4.83 -3.13
N LEU A 23 -13.13 -4.50 -3.93
CA LEU A 23 -13.26 -4.39 -5.39
C LEU A 23 -13.62 -5.72 -6.04
N ASN A 24 -12.97 -6.81 -5.61
CA ASN A 24 -13.23 -8.16 -6.10
C ASN A 24 -14.67 -8.60 -5.78
N ALA A 25 -15.14 -8.35 -4.55
CA ALA A 25 -16.51 -8.65 -4.14
C ALA A 25 -17.57 -7.86 -4.94
N HIS A 26 -17.22 -6.71 -5.50
CA HIS A 26 -18.08 -5.92 -6.39
C HIS A 26 -17.92 -6.26 -7.88
N GLY A 27 -17.21 -7.35 -8.22
CA GLY A 27 -17.07 -7.85 -9.59
C GLY A 27 -15.99 -7.19 -10.42
N THR A 28 -15.06 -6.45 -9.79
CA THR A 28 -13.87 -5.92 -10.47
C THR A 28 -12.88 -7.06 -10.73
N ASP A 29 -12.35 -7.18 -11.96
CA ASP A 29 -11.16 -8.01 -12.23
C ASP A 29 -9.98 -7.41 -11.47
N THR A 30 -9.70 -8.00 -10.31
CA THR A 30 -8.82 -7.42 -9.30
C THR A 30 -7.51 -8.20 -9.26
N THR A 31 -6.40 -7.47 -9.35
CA THR A 31 -5.06 -8.02 -9.14
C THR A 31 -4.38 -7.29 -7.98
N ILE A 32 -3.87 -8.02 -7.00
CA ILE A 32 -2.96 -7.48 -5.99
C ILE A 32 -1.53 -7.89 -6.32
N MET A 33 -0.64 -6.89 -6.43
CA MET A 33 0.80 -7.09 -6.62
C MET A 33 1.51 -6.90 -5.30
N VAL A 34 2.36 -7.86 -4.94
CA VAL A 34 3.17 -7.82 -3.74
C VAL A 34 4.65 -8.06 -4.08
N ARG A 35 5.53 -7.26 -3.46
CA ARG A 35 6.99 -7.35 -3.66
C ARG A 35 7.64 -8.56 -2.98
N ARG A 36 6.88 -9.30 -2.15
CA ARG A 36 7.35 -10.39 -1.30
C ARG A 36 6.62 -11.70 -1.65
N GLU A 37 6.77 -12.71 -0.80
CA GLU A 37 6.17 -14.04 -1.00
C GLU A 37 4.65 -14.03 -0.97
N LYS A 38 4.01 -13.31 -0.04
CA LYS A 38 2.54 -13.26 0.10
C LYS A 38 2.06 -11.94 0.75
N PRO A 39 0.77 -11.58 0.63
CA PRO A 39 0.19 -10.50 1.43
C PRO A 39 0.28 -10.78 2.94
N LEU A 40 0.24 -9.73 3.76
CA LEU A 40 0.26 -9.78 5.22
C LEU A 40 1.44 -10.56 5.84
N MET A 41 2.64 -10.54 5.22
CA MET A 41 3.83 -11.24 5.76
C MET A 41 4.29 -10.79 7.17
N GLU A 42 3.75 -9.70 7.70
CA GLU A 42 4.02 -9.24 9.08
C GLU A 42 3.06 -9.87 10.10
N PHE A 43 2.04 -10.59 9.64
CA PHE A 43 1.08 -11.34 10.45
C PHE A 43 1.51 -12.80 10.58
N ASP A 44 0.83 -13.54 11.45
CA ASP A 44 1.02 -14.99 11.60
C ASP A 44 0.85 -15.72 10.25
N ASP A 45 1.68 -16.75 10.03
CA ASP A 45 1.66 -17.51 8.79
C ASP A 45 0.30 -18.16 8.55
N THR A 46 -0.36 -18.67 9.60
CA THR A 46 -1.70 -19.26 9.50
C THR A 46 -2.71 -18.27 8.96
N ILE A 47 -2.64 -17.00 9.40
CA ILE A 47 -3.56 -15.94 8.96
C ILE A 47 -3.29 -15.60 7.48
N SER A 48 -2.02 -15.39 7.14
CA SER A 48 -1.65 -14.99 5.78
C SER A 48 -1.87 -16.10 4.76
N ASP A 49 -1.61 -17.36 5.10
CA ASP A 49 -1.87 -18.51 4.22
C ASP A 49 -3.37 -18.73 4.01
N THR A 50 -4.16 -18.70 5.10
CA THR A 50 -5.63 -18.80 4.99
C THR A 50 -6.21 -17.67 4.14
N LEU A 51 -5.67 -16.46 4.25
CA LEU A 51 -6.08 -15.33 3.42
C LEU A 51 -5.79 -15.59 1.93
N VAL A 52 -4.59 -16.09 1.60
CA VAL A 52 -4.21 -16.41 0.22
C VAL A 52 -5.17 -17.44 -0.38
N GLU A 53 -5.45 -18.52 0.36
CA GLU A 53 -6.44 -19.53 -0.07
C GLU A 53 -7.82 -18.90 -0.35
N CYS A 54 -8.28 -18.02 0.55
CA CYS A 54 -9.56 -17.33 0.39
C CYS A 54 -9.57 -16.37 -0.81
N MET A 55 -8.46 -15.67 -1.07
CA MET A 55 -8.31 -14.80 -2.24
C MET A 55 -8.39 -15.61 -3.54
N GLU A 56 -7.70 -16.73 -3.61
CA GLU A 56 -7.73 -17.63 -4.77
C GLU A 56 -9.14 -18.22 -4.99
N MET A 57 -9.83 -18.64 -3.92
CA MET A 57 -11.21 -19.13 -3.98
C MET A 57 -12.20 -18.08 -4.53
N THR A 58 -11.89 -16.79 -4.40
CA THR A 58 -12.71 -15.68 -4.89
C THR A 58 -12.25 -15.12 -6.23
N ASN A 59 -11.31 -15.80 -6.92
CA ASN A 59 -10.69 -15.37 -8.19
C ASN A 59 -9.95 -14.03 -8.12
N LEU A 60 -9.50 -13.62 -6.94
CA LEU A 60 -8.63 -12.46 -6.79
C LEU A 60 -7.22 -12.85 -7.25
N ASN A 61 -6.69 -12.15 -8.26
CA ASN A 61 -5.38 -12.48 -8.81
C ASN A 61 -4.26 -11.97 -7.90
N ILE A 62 -3.35 -12.85 -7.48
CA ILE A 62 -2.19 -12.46 -6.69
C ILE A 62 -0.93 -12.55 -7.55
N MET A 63 -0.15 -11.47 -7.58
CA MET A 63 1.14 -11.39 -8.28
C MET A 63 2.27 -11.15 -7.28
N ASN A 64 2.91 -12.24 -6.89
CA ASN A 64 3.99 -12.24 -5.90
C ASN A 64 5.32 -11.87 -6.57
N HIS A 65 6.30 -11.43 -5.77
CA HIS A 65 7.63 -11.02 -6.25
C HIS A 65 7.59 -10.10 -7.48
N THR A 66 6.59 -9.22 -7.55
CA THR A 66 6.35 -8.38 -8.71
C THR A 66 6.43 -6.92 -8.30
N ASN A 67 7.23 -6.14 -9.03
CA ASN A 67 7.24 -4.69 -8.95
C ASN A 67 6.83 -4.07 -10.28
N ILE A 68 6.14 -2.93 -10.21
CA ILE A 68 5.86 -2.11 -11.39
C ILE A 68 7.12 -1.32 -11.75
N VAL A 69 7.53 -1.39 -13.00
CA VAL A 69 8.66 -0.60 -13.54
C VAL A 69 8.18 0.57 -14.41
N LYS A 70 6.98 0.47 -14.98
CA LYS A 70 6.43 1.52 -15.85
C LYS A 70 4.90 1.50 -15.82
N VAL A 71 4.30 2.69 -15.80
CA VAL A 71 2.86 2.90 -15.98
C VAL A 71 2.67 3.90 -17.11
N GLU A 72 1.90 3.52 -18.11
CA GLU A 72 1.59 4.34 -19.28
C GLU A 72 0.09 4.55 -19.39
N LYS A 73 -0.33 5.78 -19.68
CA LYS A 73 -1.73 6.10 -19.88
C LYS A 73 -2.07 6.00 -21.37
N ASN A 74 -3.01 5.13 -21.70
CA ASN A 74 -3.50 4.88 -23.05
C ASN A 74 -4.97 5.26 -23.13
N GLY A 75 -5.24 6.52 -23.50
CA GLY A 75 -6.58 7.08 -23.49
C GLY A 75 -7.14 7.18 -22.06
N GLN A 76 -8.15 6.36 -21.74
CA GLN A 76 -8.73 6.28 -20.40
C GLN A 76 -8.12 5.16 -19.54
N ASN A 77 -7.42 4.21 -20.16
CA ASN A 77 -6.88 3.04 -19.48
C ASN A 77 -5.37 3.20 -19.21
N LEU A 78 -4.83 2.26 -18.43
CA LEU A 78 -3.42 2.15 -18.10
C LEU A 78 -2.82 0.86 -18.68
N THR A 79 -1.58 0.95 -19.13
CA THR A 79 -0.71 -0.19 -19.38
C THR A 79 0.39 -0.20 -18.33
N ILE A 80 0.53 -1.33 -17.64
CA ILE A 80 1.48 -1.52 -16.54
C ILE A 80 2.52 -2.55 -16.97
N THR A 81 3.79 -2.19 -16.93
CA THR A 81 4.91 -3.11 -17.15
C THR A 81 5.56 -3.46 -15.81
N THR A 82 5.82 -4.74 -15.59
CA THR A 82 6.47 -5.26 -14.39
C THR A 82 7.94 -5.59 -14.61
N ASP A 83 8.70 -5.71 -13.52
CA ASP A 83 10.10 -6.17 -13.52
C ASP A 83 10.25 -7.63 -13.99
N THR A 84 9.19 -8.43 -13.87
CA THR A 84 9.11 -9.79 -14.42
C THR A 84 8.87 -9.83 -15.93
N GLY A 85 8.73 -8.67 -16.59
CA GLY A 85 8.45 -8.56 -18.03
C GLY A 85 6.98 -8.77 -18.40
N LYS A 86 6.10 -8.98 -17.43
CA LYS A 86 4.66 -9.09 -17.66
C LYS A 86 4.07 -7.70 -17.92
N VAL A 87 3.15 -7.63 -18.86
CA VAL A 87 2.43 -6.41 -19.22
C VAL A 87 0.95 -6.62 -18.95
N LEU A 88 0.34 -5.72 -18.17
CA LEU A 88 -1.10 -5.66 -17.95
C LEU A 88 -1.66 -4.48 -18.73
N GLU A 89 -2.52 -4.77 -19.69
CA GLU A 89 -3.22 -3.77 -20.50
C GLU A 89 -4.64 -3.55 -20.00
N ASP A 90 -5.26 -2.47 -20.47
CA ASP A 90 -6.66 -2.11 -20.18
C ASP A 90 -6.99 -2.06 -18.69
N VAL A 91 -6.05 -1.58 -17.87
CA VAL A 91 -6.28 -1.37 -16.44
C VAL A 91 -7.00 -0.05 -16.24
N ASP A 92 -8.21 -0.08 -15.69
CA ASP A 92 -9.00 1.13 -15.44
C ASP A 92 -8.41 1.94 -14.29
N THR A 93 -8.01 1.23 -13.23
CA THR A 93 -7.57 1.85 -11.97
C THR A 93 -6.34 1.17 -11.42
N LEU A 94 -5.33 1.97 -11.07
CA LEU A 94 -4.15 1.56 -10.32
C LEU A 94 -4.18 2.21 -8.93
N ILE A 95 -4.06 1.41 -7.88
CA ILE A 95 -4.10 1.87 -6.48
C ILE A 95 -2.76 1.56 -5.82
N TRP A 96 -2.08 2.59 -5.33
CA TRP A 96 -0.85 2.46 -4.55
C TRP A 96 -1.20 2.34 -3.06
N ALA A 97 -0.93 1.17 -2.49
CA ALA A 97 -1.11 0.85 -1.07
C ALA A 97 0.25 0.44 -0.45
N THR A 98 1.28 1.24 -0.68
CA THR A 98 2.70 0.91 -0.39
C THR A 98 3.21 1.45 0.96
N GLY A 99 2.30 1.93 1.80
CA GLY A 99 2.60 2.50 3.12
C GLY A 99 2.25 3.98 3.21
N ARG A 100 2.45 4.55 4.40
CA ARG A 100 2.21 5.97 4.69
C ARG A 100 3.51 6.58 5.21
N ALA A 101 3.82 7.78 4.77
CA ALA A 101 4.90 8.58 5.34
C ALA A 101 4.31 9.51 6.41
N PRO A 102 5.05 9.78 7.51
CA PRO A 102 4.65 10.80 8.48
C PRO A 102 4.44 12.16 7.81
N ASN A 103 3.44 12.92 8.25
CA ASN A 103 3.17 14.26 7.73
C ASN A 103 3.92 15.34 8.50
N THR A 104 5.24 15.25 8.49
CA THR A 104 6.15 16.13 9.25
C THR A 104 6.87 17.16 8.39
N ASN A 105 6.55 17.19 7.09
CA ASN A 105 7.03 18.21 6.17
C ASN A 105 6.18 19.48 6.27
N ASN A 106 6.79 20.65 6.09
CA ASN A 106 6.11 21.96 6.01
C ASN A 106 5.27 22.34 7.24
N ILE A 107 5.61 21.83 8.42
CA ILE A 107 4.98 22.22 9.70
C ILE A 107 5.87 23.14 10.55
N GLY A 108 7.00 23.60 10.00
CA GLY A 108 7.90 24.54 10.64
C GLY A 108 8.87 23.91 11.65
N ILE A 109 8.98 22.56 11.69
CA ILE A 109 9.88 21.82 12.58
C ILE A 109 11.34 22.28 12.40
N GLU A 110 11.73 22.62 11.18
CA GLU A 110 13.08 23.12 10.87
C GLU A 110 13.44 24.44 11.59
N ASN A 111 12.44 25.13 12.14
CA ASN A 111 12.61 26.35 12.94
C ASN A 111 12.58 26.07 14.45
N THR A 112 12.68 24.81 14.85
CA THR A 112 12.62 24.34 16.24
C THR A 112 13.79 23.42 16.56
N ASP A 113 14.01 23.13 17.84
CA ASP A 113 15.01 22.15 18.30
C ASP A 113 14.45 20.71 18.31
N ILE A 114 13.26 20.47 17.75
CA ILE A 114 12.63 19.15 17.76
C ILE A 114 13.42 18.19 16.87
N GLU A 115 13.81 17.06 17.43
CA GLU A 115 14.50 16.00 16.69
C GLU A 115 13.54 15.24 15.77
N ILE A 116 14.02 14.91 14.58
CA ILE A 116 13.32 14.09 13.60
C ILE A 116 14.25 12.98 13.12
N THR A 117 13.71 11.76 13.01
CA THR A 117 14.47 10.63 12.44
C THR A 117 14.62 10.76 10.93
N ASP A 118 15.55 10.00 10.34
CA ASP A 118 15.72 9.92 8.87
C ASP A 118 14.45 9.47 8.12
N LYS A 119 13.48 8.87 8.83
CA LYS A 119 12.17 8.46 8.29
C LYS A 119 11.08 9.52 8.45
N GLY A 120 11.40 10.70 8.95
CA GLY A 120 10.44 11.78 9.19
C GLY A 120 9.60 11.60 10.45
N ILE A 121 9.92 10.64 11.33
CA ILE A 121 9.18 10.43 12.59
C ILE A 121 9.73 11.36 13.67
N ILE A 122 8.85 11.99 14.46
CA ILE A 122 9.21 12.75 15.67
C ILE A 122 9.24 11.76 16.85
N PRO A 123 10.41 11.45 17.43
CA PRO A 123 10.50 10.57 18.58
C PRO A 123 9.77 11.17 19.79
N ALA A 124 9.04 10.32 20.50
CA ALA A 124 8.41 10.67 21.75
C ALA A 124 8.68 9.59 22.80
N ASN A 125 8.79 9.99 24.07
CA ASN A 125 8.94 9.06 25.18
C ASN A 125 7.60 8.38 25.53
N GLU A 126 7.59 7.55 26.59
CA GLU A 126 6.37 6.85 27.05
C GLU A 126 5.24 7.80 27.50
N TYR A 127 5.55 9.07 27.78
CA TYR A 127 4.62 10.14 28.13
C TYR A 127 4.26 11.05 26.95
N GLN A 128 4.69 10.67 25.73
CA GLN A 128 4.46 11.39 24.47
C GLN A 128 5.21 12.72 24.35
N GLU A 129 6.20 12.95 25.21
CA GLU A 129 7.03 14.15 25.17
C GLU A 129 8.12 14.01 24.10
N THR A 130 8.36 15.07 23.35
CA THR A 130 9.53 15.19 22.45
C THR A 130 10.79 15.53 23.25
N ASN A 131 11.91 15.72 22.57
CA ASN A 131 13.13 16.25 23.19
C ASN A 131 12.99 17.73 23.64
N VAL A 132 11.96 18.44 23.18
CA VAL A 132 11.68 19.84 23.56
C VAL A 132 10.57 19.88 24.60
N ALA A 133 10.87 20.47 25.77
CA ALA A 133 9.91 20.57 26.87
C ALA A 133 8.63 21.33 26.47
N GLY A 134 7.47 20.77 26.81
CA GLY A 134 6.16 21.34 26.48
C GLY A 134 5.66 21.04 25.06
N VAL A 135 6.43 20.31 24.26
CA VAL A 135 6.02 19.82 22.94
C VAL A 135 5.89 18.31 22.96
N TYR A 136 4.78 17.82 22.41
CA TYR A 136 4.36 16.42 22.45
C TYR A 136 4.09 15.91 21.02
N SER A 137 4.26 14.61 20.81
CA SER A 137 3.95 13.92 19.55
C SER A 137 3.21 12.62 19.84
N ILE A 138 2.08 12.39 19.17
CA ILE A 138 1.20 11.23 19.36
C ILE A 138 0.57 10.82 18.03
N GLY A 139 0.47 9.51 17.80
CA GLY A 139 -0.10 8.95 16.58
C GLY A 139 0.88 8.87 15.42
N ASP A 140 0.33 8.63 14.23
CA ASP A 140 1.04 8.60 12.94
C ASP A 140 1.36 10.01 12.40
#